data_AF-A0A315ZAD1-F1
#
_entry.id   AF-A0A315ZAD1-F1
#
_cell.length_a   1.000
_cell.length_b   1.000
_cell.length_c   1.000
_cell.angle_alpha   90.00
_cell.angle_beta   90.00
_cell.angle_gamma   90.00
#
_symmetry.space_group_name_H-M   'P 1'
#
loop_
_entity.id
_entity.type
_entity.pdbx_description
1 polymer ?
#
loop_
_entity_poly.entity_id
_entity_poly.type
_entity_poly.pdbx_seq_one_letter_code
_entity_poly.pdbx_strand_id
1 'polypeptide(L)'
;MKKLLYLLLSIFIFASCQNDSKLSLMNNIDGIYIGTYQSKKENSEISLTLKDGSFTENSIQRSELSTSRGEFRLNKNQMEFHVHSYLSNNESNPKLALEGAWKAELRKGKLVLSNEQGEKYKLYKQIQ
;
A
#
# COMPACT_ATOMS: atom_id res chain seq x y z
N MET A 1 24.86 15.57 -60.79
CA MET A 1 25.02 15.51 -59.31
C MET A 1 23.96 16.38 -58.63
N LYS A 2 22.75 15.84 -58.47
CA LYS A 2 21.69 16.38 -57.59
C LYS A 2 20.97 15.16 -57.00
N LYS A 3 21.27 14.88 -55.73
CA LYS A 3 20.34 14.98 -54.59
C LYS A 3 19.38 13.79 -54.53
N LEU A 4 19.79 12.79 -53.76
CA LEU A 4 19.23 12.50 -52.42
C LEU A 4 17.92 11.71 -52.60
N LEU A 5 18.02 10.39 -52.71
CA LEU A 5 17.83 9.48 -51.57
C LEU A 5 16.44 9.66 -50.93
N TYR A 6 15.39 9.40 -51.71
CA TYR A 6 14.06 9.08 -51.19
C TYR A 6 14.04 7.60 -50.80
N LEU A 7 14.65 7.27 -49.66
CA LEU A 7 14.51 5.98 -49.01
C LEU A 7 14.35 6.27 -47.51
N LEU A 8 13.35 5.64 -46.88
CA LEU A 8 12.94 5.76 -45.48
C LEU A 8 11.95 6.89 -45.16
N LEU A 9 10.73 6.73 -45.69
CA LEU A 9 9.52 7.23 -45.02
C LEU A 9 8.60 6.02 -44.76
N SER A 10 8.07 5.97 -43.54
CA SER A 10 7.23 4.90 -42.96
C SER A 10 8.05 3.67 -42.53
N ILE A 11 8.01 3.19 -41.29
CA ILE A 11 6.96 3.24 -40.28
C ILE A 11 7.65 3.30 -38.91
N PHE A 12 7.55 4.45 -38.23
CA PHE A 12 7.77 4.53 -36.79
C PHE A 12 6.48 4.00 -36.14
N ILE A 13 6.40 2.70 -35.86
CA ILE A 13 5.35 2.19 -34.98
C ILE A 13 5.75 2.68 -33.59
N PHE A 14 5.13 3.79 -33.16
CA PHE A 14 5.11 4.14 -31.75
C PHE A 14 4.47 2.98 -31.01
N ALA A 15 5.29 2.11 -30.42
CA ALA A 15 4.89 1.31 -29.28
C ALA A 15 4.71 2.25 -28.08
N SER A 16 3.71 3.14 -28.15
CA SER A 16 3.16 3.78 -26.96
C SER A 16 2.08 2.87 -26.43
N CYS A 17 2.51 1.84 -25.69
CA CYS A 17 1.62 1.13 -24.80
C CYS A 17 1.36 2.09 -23.63
N GLN A 18 0.33 2.93 -23.73
CA GLN A 18 -0.09 3.78 -22.63
C GLN A 18 -0.68 2.90 -21.52
N ASN A 19 -0.12 3.07 -20.33
CA ASN A 19 -0.40 2.31 -19.12
C ASN A 19 -1.80 2.63 -18.56
N ASP A 20 -2.80 1.80 -18.83
CA ASP A 20 -4.14 1.93 -18.21
C ASP A 20 -4.30 1.19 -16.87
N SER A 21 -3.30 0.42 -16.44
CA SER A 21 -3.39 -0.33 -15.17
C SER A 21 -2.94 0.47 -13.93
N LYS A 22 -2.42 1.68 -14.10
CA LYS A 22 -1.76 2.45 -13.03
C LYS A 22 -2.67 3.39 -12.26
N LEU A 23 -3.77 3.84 -12.87
CA LEU A 23 -4.70 4.81 -12.28
C LEU A 23 -5.80 4.17 -11.43
N SER A 24 -6.00 2.85 -11.55
CA SER A 24 -7.15 2.16 -10.93
C SER A 24 -6.97 1.82 -9.45
N LEU A 25 -5.74 1.84 -8.92
CA LEU A 25 -5.48 1.49 -7.52
C LEU A 25 -5.98 2.58 -6.55
N MET A 26 -5.80 3.87 -6.90
CA MET A 26 -6.19 5.00 -6.06
C MET A 26 -7.71 5.08 -5.84
N ASN A 27 -8.52 4.73 -6.85
CA ASN A 27 -9.98 4.87 -6.75
C ASN A 27 -10.67 3.79 -5.90
N ASN A 28 -9.95 2.76 -5.42
CA ASN A 28 -10.57 1.62 -4.73
C ASN A 28 -9.79 1.13 -3.50
N ILE A 29 -8.81 1.89 -3.03
CA ILE A 29 -8.05 1.52 -1.83
C ILE A 29 -8.76 1.91 -0.53
N ASP A 30 -9.69 2.86 -0.60
CA ASP A 30 -10.51 3.24 0.56
C ASP A 30 -11.41 2.07 0.99
N GLY A 31 -11.48 1.84 2.30
CA GLY A 31 -12.29 0.79 2.88
C GLY A 31 -11.79 0.34 4.25
N ILE A 32 -12.54 -0.58 4.83
CA ILE A 32 -12.18 -1.28 6.06
C ILE A 32 -11.60 -2.63 5.67
N TYR A 33 -10.42 -2.93 6.19
CA TYR A 33 -9.68 -4.14 5.94
C TYR A 33 -9.40 -4.87 7.24
N ILE A 34 -9.52 -6.20 7.20
CA ILE A 34 -9.17 -7.07 8.34
C ILE A 34 -8.15 -8.09 7.86
N GLY A 35 -7.19 -8.43 8.72
CA GLY A 35 -6.25 -9.48 8.41
C GLY A 35 -5.13 -9.58 9.43
N THR A 36 -3.91 -9.87 8.96
CA THR A 36 -2.78 -10.11 9.83
C THR A 36 -1.57 -9.27 9.46
N TYR A 37 -0.84 -8.87 10.50
CA TYR A 37 0.54 -8.44 10.42
C TYR A 37 1.45 -9.63 10.74
N GLN A 38 2.53 -9.78 9.98
CA GLN A 38 3.52 -10.84 10.15
C GLN A 38 4.93 -10.25 10.06
N SER A 39 5.74 -10.48 11.08
CA SER A 39 7.17 -10.20 11.10
C SER A 39 7.97 -11.48 11.40
N LYS A 40 9.30 -11.38 11.50
CA LYS A 40 10.13 -12.51 11.96
C LYS A 40 9.88 -12.89 13.42
N LYS A 41 9.36 -11.97 14.23
CA LYS A 41 9.23 -12.14 15.68
C LYS A 41 7.81 -12.47 16.09
N GLU A 42 6.83 -11.95 15.34
CA GLU A 42 5.49 -11.76 15.84
C GLU A 42 4.45 -11.82 14.72
N ASN A 43 3.23 -12.21 15.11
CA ASN A 43 2.03 -12.07 14.31
C ASN A 43 0.98 -11.33 15.14
N SER A 44 0.18 -10.50 14.48
CA SER A 44 -0.89 -9.73 15.12
C SER A 44 -2.12 -9.71 14.22
N GLU A 45 -3.30 -9.66 14.84
CA GLU A 45 -4.54 -9.39 14.12
C GLU A 45 -4.66 -7.88 13.89
N ILE A 46 -5.07 -7.47 12.68
CA ILE A 46 -5.09 -6.08 12.24
C ILE A 46 -6.46 -5.74 11.67
N SER A 47 -6.98 -4.58 12.07
CA SER A 47 -8.03 -3.87 11.35
C SER A 47 -7.48 -2.54 10.85
N LEU A 48 -7.45 -2.33 9.53
CA LEU A 48 -6.99 -1.11 8.89
C LEU A 48 -8.15 -0.43 8.17
N THR A 49 -8.44 0.81 8.54
CA THR A 49 -9.36 1.68 7.80
C THR A 49 -8.56 2.67 6.98
N LEU A 50 -8.81 2.74 5.68
CA LEU A 50 -8.26 3.73 4.77
C LEU A 50 -9.40 4.58 4.24
N LYS A 51 -9.29 5.90 4.36
CA LYS A 51 -10.31 6.83 3.89
C LYS A 51 -9.72 8.20 3.57
N ASP A 52 -9.91 8.69 2.36
CA ASP A 52 -9.58 10.06 1.96
C ASP A 52 -8.13 10.46 2.33
N GLY A 53 -7.17 9.54 2.15
CA GLY A 53 -5.76 9.76 2.49
C GLY A 53 -5.42 9.69 3.99
N SER A 54 -6.39 9.36 4.84
CA SER A 54 -6.20 9.11 6.27
C SER A 54 -6.31 7.62 6.60
N PHE A 55 -5.62 7.18 7.65
CA PHE A 55 -5.74 5.81 8.13
C PHE A 55 -6.00 5.72 9.63
N THR A 56 -6.62 4.60 10.02
CA THR A 56 -6.67 4.12 11.40
C THR A 56 -6.40 2.63 11.39
N GLU A 57 -5.37 2.23 12.11
CA GLU A 57 -4.98 0.83 12.31
C GLU A 57 -5.26 0.47 13.77
N ASN A 58 -5.89 -0.67 13.98
CA ASN A 58 -6.02 -1.31 15.29
C ASN A 58 -5.37 -2.67 15.22
N SER A 59 -4.61 -3.01 16.25
CA SER A 59 -3.93 -4.30 16.35
C SER A 59 -4.17 -4.98 17.69
N ILE A 60 -4.22 -6.31 17.64
CA ILE A 60 -4.28 -7.17 18.80
C ILE A 60 -3.08 -8.12 18.76
N GLN A 61 -2.25 -8.06 19.80
CA GLN A 61 -1.09 -8.93 19.94
C GLN A 61 -0.97 -9.39 21.39
N ARG A 62 -1.05 -10.71 21.65
CA ARG A 62 -0.91 -11.26 23.02
C ARG A 62 -1.80 -10.59 24.08
N SER A 63 -3.00 -10.16 23.70
CA SER A 63 -3.96 -9.38 24.52
C SER A 63 -3.61 -7.90 24.72
N GLU A 64 -2.53 -7.43 24.11
CA GLU A 64 -2.18 -6.02 24.00
C GLU A 64 -2.94 -5.42 22.83
N LEU A 65 -3.56 -4.27 23.08
CA LEU A 65 -4.35 -3.52 22.12
C LEU A 65 -3.61 -2.25 21.79
N SER A 66 -3.43 -1.98 20.50
CA SER A 66 -2.91 -0.70 20.07
C SER A 66 -3.67 -0.12 18.89
N THR A 67 -3.68 1.21 18.82
CA THR A 67 -4.30 1.99 17.76
C THR A 67 -3.30 3.01 17.24
N SER A 68 -3.07 3.03 15.93
CA SER A 68 -2.29 4.06 15.25
C SER A 68 -3.18 4.82 14.27
N ARG A 69 -2.94 6.13 14.12
CA ARG A 69 -3.67 7.00 13.19
C ARG A 69 -2.72 7.95 12.52
N GLY A 70 -3.04 8.33 11.28
CA GLY A 70 -2.26 9.29 10.53
C GLY A 70 -2.74 9.42 9.10
N GLU A 71 -1.80 9.78 8.23
CA GLU A 71 -2.03 9.98 6.80
C GLU A 71 -1.30 8.92 5.98
N PHE A 72 -1.81 8.64 4.79
CA PHE A 72 -1.13 7.82 3.81
C PHE A 72 -1.14 8.46 2.43
N ARG A 73 -0.11 8.17 1.65
CA ARG A 73 0.00 8.56 0.25
C ARG A 73 0.29 7.33 -0.59
N LEU A 74 -0.50 7.12 -1.63
CA LEU A 74 -0.30 6.04 -2.58
C LEU A 74 0.34 6.59 -3.87
N ASN A 75 1.52 6.08 -4.21
CA ASN A 75 2.19 6.35 -5.48
C ASN A 75 2.51 5.02 -6.17
N LYS A 76 1.77 4.72 -7.25
CA LYS A 76 1.86 3.44 -7.99
C LYS A 76 1.61 2.24 -7.07
N ASN A 77 2.67 1.55 -6.68
CA ASN A 77 2.65 0.35 -5.84
C ASN A 77 3.38 0.60 -4.52
N GLN A 78 3.52 1.85 -4.11
CA GLN A 78 4.12 2.23 -2.83
C GLN A 78 3.11 3.07 -2.04
N MET A 79 2.84 2.65 -0.82
CA MET A 79 2.11 3.42 0.17
C MET A 79 3.09 3.96 1.20
N GLU A 80 3.13 5.27 1.34
CA GLU A 80 3.85 5.96 2.41
C GLU A 80 2.84 6.24 3.52
N PHE A 81 3.13 5.82 4.75
CA PHE A 81 2.31 6.12 5.92
C PHE A 81 3.07 7.05 6.86
N HIS A 82 2.34 8.01 7.42
CA HIS A 82 2.85 8.94 8.41
C HIS A 82 1.93 8.96 9.63
N VAL A 83 2.41 8.41 10.74
CA VAL A 83 1.69 8.24 11.99
C VAL A 83 1.71 9.55 12.76
N HIS A 84 0.53 10.07 13.09
CA HIS A 84 0.36 11.27 13.89
C HIS A 84 0.11 10.94 15.37
N SER A 85 -0.50 9.78 15.65
CA SER A 85 -0.81 9.37 17.01
C SER A 85 -0.76 7.86 17.16
N TYR A 86 -0.32 7.41 18.32
CA TYR A 86 -0.26 6.02 18.72
C TYR A 86 -0.76 5.90 20.16
N LEU A 87 -1.65 4.94 20.40
CA LEU A 87 -2.18 4.60 21.71
C LEU A 87 -2.03 3.10 21.91
N SER A 88 -1.57 2.68 23.08
CA SER A 88 -1.44 1.27 23.45
C SER A 88 -1.82 1.08 24.92
N ASN A 89 -2.39 -0.07 25.26
CA ASN A 89 -2.55 -0.48 26.66
C ASN A 89 -1.26 -1.03 27.28
N ASN A 90 -0.19 -1.17 26.49
CA ASN A 90 1.15 -1.52 26.94
C ASN A 90 2.16 -0.45 26.51
N GLU A 91 2.79 0.20 27.49
CA GLU A 91 3.77 1.29 27.29
C GLU A 91 5.15 0.78 26.85
N SER A 92 5.42 -0.52 26.92
CA SER A 92 6.77 -1.08 26.80
C SER A 92 7.25 -1.35 25.37
N ASN A 93 6.41 -1.20 24.34
CA ASN A 93 6.81 -1.51 22.96
C ASN A 93 6.08 -0.66 21.91
N PRO A 94 6.53 0.58 21.62
CA PRO A 94 5.86 1.49 20.69
C PRO A 94 5.98 1.08 19.20
N LYS A 95 6.35 -0.17 18.89
CA LYS A 95 6.91 -0.56 17.60
C LYS A 95 5.97 -1.42 16.73
N LEU A 96 4.69 -1.07 16.73
CA LEU A 96 3.69 -1.61 15.81
C LEU A 96 2.90 -0.45 15.22
N ALA A 97 3.59 0.42 14.49
CA ALA A 97 2.91 1.45 13.73
C ALA A 97 3.26 1.25 12.26
N LEU A 98 2.21 1.17 11.44
CA LEU A 98 2.27 1.25 9.99
C LEU A 98 2.90 2.60 9.59
N GLU A 99 4.23 2.72 9.69
CA GLU A 99 5.00 3.93 9.42
C GLU A 99 5.91 3.70 8.20
N GLY A 100 6.13 4.76 7.44
CA GLY A 100 7.07 4.81 6.33
C GLY A 100 6.56 4.13 5.06
N ALA A 101 7.50 3.73 4.22
CA ALA A 101 7.23 3.22 2.88
C ALA A 101 6.96 1.71 2.85
N TRP A 102 5.86 1.33 2.20
CA TRP A 102 5.43 -0.04 2.01
C TRP A 102 5.16 -0.31 0.53
N LYS A 103 5.68 -1.41 -0.01
CA LYS A 103 5.21 -1.92 -1.30
C LYS A 103 3.78 -2.44 -1.13
N ALA A 104 2.86 -1.96 -1.96
CA ALA A 104 1.44 -2.27 -1.93
C ALA A 104 1.00 -3.05 -3.17
N GLU A 105 0.23 -4.12 -2.95
CA GLU A 105 -0.41 -4.92 -3.99
C GLU A 105 -1.90 -5.12 -3.65
N LEU A 106 -2.80 -4.54 -4.45
CA LEU A 106 -4.25 -4.70 -4.30
C LEU A 106 -4.81 -5.56 -5.43
N ARG A 107 -5.41 -6.71 -5.10
CA ARG A 107 -6.08 -7.61 -6.07
C ARG A 107 -7.33 -8.24 -5.46
N LYS A 108 -8.48 -8.06 -6.12
CA LYS A 108 -9.76 -8.67 -5.72
C LYS A 108 -10.09 -8.48 -4.22
N GLY A 109 -9.96 -7.26 -3.72
CA GLY A 109 -10.22 -6.93 -2.31
C GLY A 109 -9.12 -7.36 -1.33
N LYS A 110 -8.06 -8.05 -1.78
CA LYS A 110 -6.89 -8.37 -0.96
C LYS A 110 -5.81 -7.30 -1.12
N LEU A 111 -5.46 -6.62 -0.03
CA LEU A 111 -4.34 -5.70 0.06
C LEU A 111 -3.16 -6.40 0.75
N VAL A 112 -2.01 -6.41 0.09
CA VAL A 112 -0.75 -6.87 0.69
C VAL A 112 0.20 -5.69 0.77
N LEU A 113 0.67 -5.40 1.98
CA LEU A 113 1.75 -4.44 2.22
C LEU A 113 3.01 -5.21 2.62
N SER A 114 4.16 -4.83 2.08
CA SER A 114 5.45 -5.43 2.45
C SER A 114 6.58 -4.41 2.45
N ASN A 115 7.49 -4.52 3.42
CA ASN A 115 8.70 -3.70 3.48
C ASN A 115 9.96 -4.56 3.23
N GLU A 116 11.12 -3.90 3.18
CA GLU A 116 12.42 -4.54 2.90
C GLU A 116 12.90 -5.44 4.04
N GLN A 117 12.39 -5.22 5.26
CA GLN A 117 12.69 -6.00 6.46
C GLN A 117 11.97 -7.37 6.46
N GLY A 118 11.09 -7.60 5.48
CA GLY A 118 10.33 -8.84 5.32
C GLY A 118 9.03 -8.87 6.11
N GLU A 119 8.62 -7.74 6.70
CA GLU A 119 7.35 -7.60 7.39
C GLU A 119 6.22 -7.47 6.37
N LYS A 120 5.05 -8.01 6.70
CA LYS A 120 3.92 -8.10 5.77
C LYS A 120 2.59 -7.88 6.47
N TYR A 121 1.75 -7.06 5.85
CA TYR A 121 0.31 -7.04 6.12
C TYR A 121 -0.41 -7.83 5.03
N LYS A 122 -1.30 -8.73 5.42
CA LYS A 122 -2.22 -9.43 4.51
C LYS A 122 -3.64 -9.11 4.92
N LEU A 123 -4.27 -8.23 4.17
CA LEU A 123 -5.50 -7.54 4.54
C LEU A 123 -6.60 -7.83 3.52
N TYR A 124 -7.83 -8.03 3.99
CA TYR A 124 -9.00 -8.34 3.17
C TYR A 124 -10.07 -7.27 3.41
N LYS A 125 -10.43 -6.58 2.33
CA LYS A 125 -11.47 -5.56 2.31
C LYS A 125 -12.79 -6.19 2.73
N GLN A 126 -13.44 -5.62 3.73
CA GLN A 126 -14.76 -6.03 4.17
C GLN A 126 -15.79 -5.52 3.14
N ILE A 127 -16.74 -6.39 2.76
CA ILE A 127 -17.89 -5.99 1.95
C ILE A 127 -18.85 -5.29 2.91
N GLN A 128 -19.16 -4.02 2.64
CA GLN A 128 -20.21 -3.28 3.33
C GLN A 128 -21.56 -3.56 2.69
#